data_AF-A0A2Z6RF03-F1
#
_entry.id   AF-A0A2Z6RF03-F1
#
_cell.length_a   1.000
_cell.length_b   1.000
_cell.length_c   1.000
_cell.angle_alpha   90.00
_cell.angle_beta   90.00
_cell.angle_gamma   90.00
#
_symmetry.space_group_name_H-M   'P 1'
#
loop_
_entity.id
_entity.type
_entity.pdbx_description
1 polymer ?
#
loop_
_entity_poly.entity_id
_entity_poly.type
_entity_poly.pdbx_seq_one_letter_code
_entity_poly.pdbx_strand_id
1 'polypeptide(L)'
;MVLVGQLMEDVIRLPCTAHTLQLIMGKGLISAETLVVRVKRLMLFFTSLKQTEKLIKIQKKEWHLQTENLKENDHYLQIISDVPTRWNSSYLSWIRLLKIQNRIDIMASSLSVDSNP
;
A
#
# COMPACT_ATOMS: atom_id res chain seq x y z
N MET A 1 -1.92 16.72 -21.48
CA MET A 1 -2.00 18.18 -21.28
C MET A 1 -3.21 18.46 -20.40
N VAL A 2 -3.04 19.06 -19.23
CA VAL A 2 -4.16 19.40 -18.34
C VAL A 2 -4.60 20.83 -18.66
N LEU A 3 -5.66 20.96 -19.45
CA LEU A 3 -6.47 22.17 -19.57
C LEU A 3 -7.45 22.18 -18.39
N VAL A 4 -7.01 22.57 -17.19
CA VAL A 4 -7.91 22.84 -16.06
C VAL A 4 -7.50 24.18 -15.46
N GLY A 5 -8.02 25.23 -16.07
CA GLY A 5 -7.77 26.60 -15.69
C GLY A 5 -8.32 27.54 -16.74
N GLN A 6 -9.62 27.48 -17.00
CA GLN A 6 -10.28 28.69 -17.49
C GLN A 6 -10.09 29.73 -16.38
N LEU A 7 -9.34 30.79 -16.74
CA LEU A 7 -8.96 31.90 -15.89
C LEU A 7 -10.23 32.54 -15.30
N MET A 8 -10.34 32.55 -13.98
CA MET A 8 -10.98 33.68 -13.32
C MET A 8 -9.92 34.77 -13.32
N GLU A 9 -10.15 35.85 -14.07
CA GLU A 9 -9.16 36.92 -14.31
C GLU A 9 -8.66 37.57 -13.00
N ASP A 10 -9.46 37.53 -11.93
CA ASP A 10 -9.16 38.13 -10.62
C ASP A 10 -8.61 37.15 -9.57
N VAL A 11 -8.32 35.89 -9.93
CA VAL A 11 -7.86 34.87 -8.96
C VAL A 11 -6.38 34.55 -9.14
N ILE A 12 -5.56 34.95 -8.16
CA ILE A 12 -4.14 34.55 -8.09
C ILE A 12 -4.03 33.11 -7.59
N ARG A 13 -3.60 32.19 -8.46
CA ARG A 13 -3.26 30.82 -8.07
C ARG A 13 -1.81 30.74 -7.59
N LEU A 14 -1.61 30.35 -6.33
CA LEU A 14 -0.28 30.04 -5.80
C LEU A 14 0.06 28.57 -6.04
N PRO A 15 1.24 28.24 -6.59
CA PRO A 15 1.65 26.86 -6.76
C PRO A 15 1.90 26.22 -5.39
N CYS A 16 1.41 24.99 -5.21
CA CYS A 16 1.68 24.20 -4.01
C CYS A 16 2.81 23.20 -4.30
N THR A 17 3.93 23.32 -3.59
CA THR A 17 5.09 22.43 -3.74
C THR A 17 4.72 20.96 -3.54
N ALA A 18 3.87 20.65 -2.55
CA ALA A 18 3.42 19.29 -2.30
C ALA A 18 2.61 18.72 -3.48
N HIS A 19 1.77 19.54 -4.11
CA HIS A 19 1.03 19.16 -5.31
C HIS A 19 1.96 18.95 -6.52
N THR A 20 2.95 19.84 -6.70
CA THR A 20 3.96 19.68 -7.76
C THR A 20 4.75 18.38 -7.58
N LEU A 21 5.20 18.06 -6.36
CA LEU A 21 5.87 16.79 -6.07
C LEU A 21 4.98 15.58 -6.38
N GLN A 22 3.71 15.63 -6.00
CA GLN A 22 2.75 14.58 -6.33
C GLN A 22 2.62 14.37 -7.84
N LEU A 23 2.53 15.45 -8.63
CA LEU A 23 2.48 15.37 -10.09
C LEU A 23 3.77 14.79 -10.69
N ILE A 24 4.94 15.20 -10.17
CA ILE A 24 6.24 14.68 -10.61
C ILE A 24 6.33 13.19 -10.34
N MET A 25 5.98 12.75 -9.13
CA MET A 25 5.97 11.33 -8.76
C MET A 25 5.02 10.53 -9.63
N GLY A 26 3.79 11.02 -9.85
CA GLY A 26 2.80 10.37 -10.71
C GLY A 26 3.31 10.19 -12.14
N LYS A 27 3.96 11.21 -12.71
CA LYS A 27 4.58 11.13 -14.05
C LYS A 27 5.79 10.20 -14.08
N GLY A 28 6.64 10.24 -13.05
CA GLY A 28 7.82 9.40 -12.95
C GLY A 28 7.49 7.91 -12.91
N LEU A 29 6.34 7.55 -12.30
CA LEU A 29 5.87 6.17 -12.19
C LEU A 29 5.25 5.60 -13.48
N ILE A 30 5.01 6.42 -14.51
CA ILE A 30 4.47 5.94 -15.80
C ILE A 30 5.41 4.90 -16.44
N SER A 31 6.72 5.09 -16.29
CA SER A 31 7.73 4.13 -16.78
C SER A 31 7.62 2.73 -16.14
N ALA A 32 7.02 2.66 -14.95
CA ALA A 32 6.83 1.43 -14.18
C ALA A 32 5.34 1.06 -14.02
N GLU A 33 4.46 1.57 -14.89
CA GLU A 33 3.00 1.44 -14.75
C GLU A 33 2.55 -0.01 -14.55
N THR A 34 3.14 -0.96 -15.28
CA THR A 34 2.82 -2.39 -15.15
C THR A 34 3.05 -2.90 -13.71
N LEU A 35 4.15 -2.49 -13.06
CA LEU A 35 4.43 -2.85 -11.68
C LEU A 35 3.47 -2.14 -10.73
N VAL A 36 3.19 -0.86 -10.96
CA VAL A 36 2.22 -0.08 -10.17
C VAL A 36 0.84 -0.73 -10.18
N VAL A 37 0.36 -1.16 -11.35
CA VAL A 37 -0.94 -1.84 -11.49
C VAL A 37 -0.94 -3.17 -10.73
N ARG A 38 0.14 -3.97 -10.81
CA ARG A 38 0.25 -5.23 -10.08
C ARG A 38 0.24 -5.01 -8.56
N VAL A 39 1.00 -4.04 -8.08
CA VAL A 39 1.05 -3.68 -6.65
C VAL A 39 -0.34 -3.23 -6.17
N LYS A 40 -1.04 -2.39 -6.94
CA LYS A 40 -2.41 -1.96 -6.60
C LYS A 40 -3.39 -3.13 -6.54
N ARG A 41 -3.32 -4.08 -7.48
CA ARG A 41 -4.15 -5.29 -7.45
C ARG A 41 -3.86 -6.15 -6.22
N LEU A 42 -2.59 -6.33 -5.88
CA LEU A 42 -2.18 -7.06 -4.68
C LEU A 42 -2.72 -6.38 -3.42
N MET A 43 -2.57 -5.06 -3.32
CA MET A 43 -3.10 -4.30 -2.18
C MET A 43 -4.62 -4.43 -2.08
N LEU A 44 -5.34 -4.32 -3.21
CA LEU A 44 -6.80 -4.48 -3.26
C LEU A 44 -7.24 -5.86 -2.77
N PHE A 45 -6.55 -6.93 -3.16
CA PHE A 45 -6.83 -8.28 -2.65
C PHE A 45 -6.83 -8.33 -1.11
N PHE A 46 -5.85 -7.68 -0.49
CA PHE A 46 -5.71 -7.62 0.96
C PHE A 46 -6.65 -6.64 1.65
N THR A 47 -7.27 -5.69 0.95
CA THR A 47 -8.31 -4.82 1.56
C THR A 47 -9.58 -5.57 1.95
N SER A 48 -9.79 -6.79 1.43
CA SER A 48 -10.93 -7.61 1.85
C SER A 48 -10.76 -8.11 3.29
N LEU A 49 -11.85 -8.09 4.06
CA LEU A 49 -11.86 -8.47 5.48
C LEU A 49 -11.28 -9.87 5.71
N LYS A 50 -11.69 -10.86 4.89
CA LYS A 50 -11.23 -12.24 4.96
C LYS A 50 -9.71 -12.37 4.80
N GLN A 51 -9.12 -11.62 3.87
CA GLN A 51 -7.68 -11.69 3.62
C GLN A 51 -6.89 -10.92 4.68
N THR A 52 -7.42 -9.78 5.14
CA THR A 52 -6.85 -9.05 6.29
C THR A 52 -6.81 -9.93 7.54
N GLU A 53 -7.91 -10.64 7.85
CA GLU A 53 -7.97 -11.55 8.98
C GLU A 53 -6.97 -12.71 8.86
N LYS A 54 -6.85 -13.33 7.67
CA LYS A 54 -5.85 -14.37 7.41
C LYS A 54 -4.43 -13.86 7.66
N LEU A 55 -4.13 -12.66 7.17
CA LEU A 55 -2.83 -12.03 7.36
C LEU A 55 -2.55 -11.75 8.85
N ILE A 56 -3.55 -11.29 9.61
CA ILE A 56 -3.44 -11.11 11.07
C ILE A 56 -3.23 -12.45 11.78
N LYS A 57 -3.90 -13.53 11.34
CA LYS A 57 -3.72 -14.87 11.92
C LYS A 57 -2.30 -15.40 11.73
N ILE A 58 -1.70 -15.19 10.55
CA ILE A 58 -0.29 -15.56 10.28
C ILE A 58 0.63 -14.76 11.22
N GLN A 59 0.37 -13.45 11.37
CA GLN A 59 1.13 -12.61 12.28
C GLN A 59 1.03 -13.07 13.74
N LYS A 60 -0.17 -13.46 14.19
CA LYS A 60 -0.39 -14.04 15.52
C LYS A 60 0.41 -15.31 15.76
N LYS A 61 0.42 -16.23 14.79
CA LYS A 61 1.15 -17.49 14.88
C LYS A 61 2.66 -17.26 14.99
N GLU A 62 3.21 -16.37 14.17
CA GLU A 62 4.63 -16.02 14.26
C GLU A 62 5.00 -15.32 15.57
N TRP A 63 4.14 -14.44 16.07
CA TRP A 63 4.39 -13.73 17.34
C TRP A 63 4.39 -14.70 18.52
N HIS A 64 3.46 -15.65 18.57
CA HIS A 64 3.42 -16.69 19.60
C HIS A 64 4.67 -17.60 19.59
N LEU A 65 5.38 -17.72 18.46
CA LEU A 65 6.66 -18.43 18.37
C LEU A 65 7.86 -17.59 18.84
N GLN A 66 7.71 -16.27 18.96
CA GLN A 66 8.78 -15.32 19.31
C GLN A 66 8.64 -14.72 20.73
N THR A 67 7.54 -15.00 21.44
CA THR A 67 7.22 -14.34 22.72
C THR A 67 7.91 -15.01 23.92
N GLU A 68 9.23 -14.84 24.01
CA GLU A 68 9.89 -14.69 25.31
C GLU A 68 10.40 -13.25 25.54
N ASN A 69 10.52 -12.42 24.50
CA ASN A 69 11.05 -11.06 24.66
C ASN A 69 10.56 -10.12 23.56
N LEU A 70 9.46 -9.37 23.75
CA LEU A 70 9.43 -7.94 23.40
C LEU A 70 8.13 -7.24 23.78
N LYS A 71 8.30 -5.96 24.10
CA LYS A 71 7.33 -5.01 24.63
C LYS A 71 6.14 -4.77 23.70
N GLU A 72 5.01 -4.63 24.37
CA GLU A 72 3.68 -4.24 23.94
C GLU A 72 3.69 -2.98 23.03
N ASN A 73 2.83 -2.99 22.01
CA ASN A 73 2.46 -1.88 21.11
C ASN A 73 3.21 -1.74 19.78
N ASP A 74 3.16 -2.76 18.92
CA ASP A 74 2.97 -2.49 17.49
C ASP A 74 1.90 -3.45 16.94
N HIS A 75 0.69 -2.93 16.73
CA HIS A 75 -0.46 -3.69 16.28
C HIS A 75 -0.18 -4.37 14.93
N TYR A 76 -0.73 -5.57 14.75
CA TYR A 76 -0.67 -6.35 13.50
C TYR A 76 -0.72 -5.46 12.25
N LEU A 77 0.29 -5.56 11.41
CA LEU A 77 0.43 -4.71 10.24
C LEU A 77 -0.61 -5.11 9.19
N GLN A 78 -1.67 -4.30 9.08
CA GLN A 78 -2.62 -4.36 7.97
C GLN A 78 -2.07 -3.65 6.74
N ILE A 79 -2.47 -4.05 5.53
CA ILE A 79 -2.12 -3.32 4.32
C ILE A 79 -2.91 -2.00 4.27
N ILE A 80 -2.24 -0.93 3.84
CA ILE A 80 -2.83 0.40 3.70
C ILE A 80 -2.90 0.71 2.20
N SER A 81 -4.08 1.08 1.70
CA SER A 81 -4.27 1.53 0.31
C SER A 81 -3.66 2.92 0.08
N ASP A 82 -3.17 3.20 -1.13
CA ASP A 82 -2.73 4.54 -1.48
C ASP A 82 -3.93 5.48 -1.70
N VAL A 83 -3.81 6.72 -1.20
CA VAL A 83 -4.80 7.78 -1.36
C VAL A 83 -4.30 8.77 -2.42
N PRO A 84 -5.04 8.95 -3.54
CA PRO A 84 -4.58 9.79 -4.64
C PRO A 84 -4.35 11.26 -4.28
N THR A 85 -5.01 11.78 -3.24
CA THR A 85 -4.91 13.18 -2.83
C THR A 85 -3.77 13.48 -1.85
N ARG A 86 -3.05 12.45 -1.39
CA ARG A 86 -1.95 12.58 -0.42
C ARG A 86 -0.63 12.16 -1.06
N TRP A 87 0.26 13.13 -1.25
CA TRP A 87 1.50 13.00 -2.03
C TRP A 87 2.41 11.83 -1.64
N ASN A 88 2.46 11.44 -0.36
CA ASN A 88 3.31 10.36 0.13
C ASN A 88 2.58 9.02 0.33
N SER A 89 1.30 8.93 -0.05
CA SER A 89 0.50 7.75 0.28
C SER A 89 0.96 6.49 -0.46
N SER A 90 1.33 6.59 -1.74
CA SER A 90 1.84 5.43 -2.50
C SER A 90 3.16 4.94 -1.91
N TYR A 91 4.07 5.86 -1.55
CA TYR A 91 5.32 5.51 -0.87
C TYR A 91 5.08 4.77 0.45
N LEU A 92 4.24 5.31 1.34
CA LEU A 92 3.94 4.69 2.63
C LEU A 92 3.30 3.31 2.48
N SER A 93 2.39 3.18 1.51
CA SER A 93 1.75 1.92 1.19
C SER A 93 2.77 0.86 0.73
N TRP A 94 3.67 1.22 -0.17
CA TRP A 94 4.67 0.29 -0.70
C TRP A 94 5.71 -0.10 0.34
N ILE A 95 6.18 0.84 1.15
CA ILE A 95 7.08 0.54 2.29
C ILE A 95 6.41 -0.45 3.25
N ARG A 96 5.11 -0.30 3.48
CA ARG A 96 4.36 -1.22 4.34
C ARG A 96 4.18 -2.59 3.70
N LEU A 97 3.95 -2.65 2.40
CA LEU A 97 3.90 -3.91 1.65
C LEU A 97 5.23 -4.68 1.75
N LEU A 98 6.36 -3.99 1.61
CA LEU A 98 7.69 -4.59 1.77
C LEU A 98 7.91 -5.15 3.18
N LYS A 99 7.46 -4.43 4.24
CA LYS A 99 7.53 -4.93 5.62
C LYS A 99 6.73 -6.22 5.86
N ILE A 100 5.68 -6.45 5.09
CA ILE A 100 4.76 -7.59 5.25
C ILE A 100 5.08 -8.72 4.25
N GLN A 101 6.05 -8.53 3.35
CA GLN A 101 6.37 -9.44 2.23
C GLN A 101 6.46 -10.91 2.65
N ASN A 102 7.30 -11.26 3.64
CA ASN A 102 7.48 -12.64 4.09
C ASN A 102 6.15 -13.30 4.50
N ARG A 103 5.23 -12.52 5.07
CA ARG A 103 3.92 -13.00 5.53
C ARG A 103 2.97 -13.22 4.36
N ILE A 104 3.09 -12.41 3.31
CA ILE A 104 2.37 -12.59 2.05
C ILE A 104 2.84 -13.88 1.38
N ASP A 105 4.14 -14.17 1.40
CA ASP A 105 4.70 -15.40 0.82
C ASP A 105 4.24 -16.66 1.56
N ILE A 106 4.21 -16.62 2.90
CA ILE A 106 3.64 -17.69 3.74
C ILE A 106 2.15 -17.89 3.41
N MET A 107 1.41 -16.78 3.28
CA MET A 107 -0.01 -16.85 2.95
C MET A 107 -0.24 -17.43 1.55
N ALA A 108 0.54 -17.01 0.56
CA ALA A 108 0.48 -17.54 -0.81
C ALA A 108 0.77 -19.04 -0.83
N SER A 109 1.78 -19.49 -0.07
CA SER A 109 2.12 -20.91 0.08
C SER A 109 1.00 -21.71 0.75
N SER A 110 0.27 -21.13 1.71
CA SER A 110 -0.89 -21.81 2.32
C SER A 110 -2.06 -21.99 1.34
N LEU A 111 -2.28 -21.02 0.44
CA LEU A 111 -3.35 -21.08 -0.54
C LEU A 111 -3.08 -22.11 -1.65
N SER A 112 -1.81 -22.34 -1.99
CA SER A 112 -1.44 -23.35 -2.99
C SER A 112 -1.59 -24.79 -2.46
N VAL A 113 -1.35 -25.01 -1.16
CA VAL A 113 -1.53 -26.32 -0.51
C VAL A 113 -3.01 -26.72 -0.42
N ASP A 114 -3.90 -25.78 -0.09
CA ASP A 114 -5.36 -26.02 -0.02
C ASP A 114 -6.00 -26.31 -1.40
N SER A 115 -5.25 -26.11 -2.50
CA SER A 115 -5.73 -26.32 -3.88
C SER A 115 -5.40 -27.71 -4.44
N ASN A 116 -4.65 -28.54 -3.70
CA ASN A 116 -4.42 -29.94 -4.07
C ASN A 116 -5.44 -30.84 -3.34
N PRO A 117 -6.26 -31.62 -4.08
CA PRO A 117 -7.29 -32.48 -3.52
C PRO A 117 -6.76 -33.67 -2.73
#